data_AF-A0A2P6RGN6-F1
#
_entry.id   AF-A0A2P6RGN6-F1
#
_cell.length_a   1.000
_cell.length_b   1.000
_cell.length_c   1.000
_cell.angle_alpha   90.00
_cell.angle_beta   90.00
_cell.angle_gamma   90.00
#
_symmetry.space_group_name_H-M   'P 1'
#
loop_
_entity.id
_entity.type
_entity.pdbx_description
1 polymer ?
#
loop_
_entity_poly.entity_id
_entity_poly.type
_entity_poly.pdbx_seq_one_letter_code
_entity_poly.pdbx_strand_id
1 'polypeptide(L)'
;MLMPDLSLHPLGSLLNGCKLLMSNLNNAQLTHVFQECNMLADALAKNSINHDLGIITFESPPIHAAQAYLEDIAAVSRVRRSGMCYHT
;
A
#
# COMPACT_ATOMS: atom_id res chain seq x y z
N MET A 1 -2.91 22.62 -13.85
CA MET A 1 -1.86 21.61 -14.10
C MET A 1 -2.40 20.67 -15.16
N LEU A 2 -1.83 20.68 -16.37
CA LEU A 2 -2.19 19.70 -17.40
C LEU A 2 -1.63 18.34 -16.95
N MET A 3 -2.52 17.34 -16.85
CA MET A 3 -2.15 16.00 -16.44
C MET A 3 -1.41 15.29 -17.59
N PRO A 4 -0.31 14.57 -17.31
CA PRO A 4 0.40 13.82 -18.32
C PRO A 4 -0.49 12.73 -18.93
N ASP A 5 -0.34 12.49 -20.23
CA ASP A 5 -0.94 11.35 -20.90
C ASP A 5 -0.37 10.06 -20.30
N LEU A 6 -1.26 9.20 -19.80
CA LEU A 6 -0.91 7.93 -19.17
C LEU A 6 -1.00 6.74 -20.13
N SER A 7 -1.36 6.97 -21.40
CA SER A 7 -1.53 5.92 -22.41
C SER A 7 -0.28 5.05 -22.62
N LEU A 8 0.91 5.65 -22.46
CA LEU A 8 2.21 4.97 -22.60
C LEU A 8 2.82 4.53 -21.26
N HIS A 9 2.15 4.80 -20.14
CA HIS A 9 2.69 4.46 -18.81
C HIS A 9 2.45 2.97 -18.52
N PRO A 10 3.46 2.20 -18.07
CA PRO A 10 3.30 0.76 -17.82
C PRO A 10 2.23 0.44 -16.75
N LEU A 11 1.93 1.40 -15.88
CA LEU A 11 0.86 1.31 -14.88
C LEU A 11 -0.31 2.27 -15.18
N GLY A 12 -0.51 2.68 -16.44
CA GLY A 12 -1.51 3.68 -16.83
C GLY A 12 -2.94 3.32 -16.40
N SER A 13 -3.34 2.06 -16.55
CA SER A 13 -4.66 1.58 -16.11
C SER A 13 -4.86 1.70 -14.59
N LEU A 14 -3.84 1.38 -13.79
CA LEU A 14 -3.90 1.52 -12.32
C LEU A 14 -4.08 2.98 -11.92
N LEU A 15 -3.27 3.87 -12.50
CA LEU A 15 -3.34 5.31 -12.22
C LEU A 15 -4.69 5.90 -12.65
N ASN A 16 -5.25 5.47 -13.79
CA ASN A 16 -6.59 5.87 -14.21
C ASN A 16 -7.68 5.34 -13.26
N GLY A 17 -7.55 4.10 -12.77
CA GLY A 17 -8.42 3.56 -11.73
C GLY A 17 -8.39 4.40 -10.45
N CYS A 18 -7.19 4.73 -9.95
CA CYS A 18 -7.03 5.62 -8.79
C CYS A 18 -7.65 7.00 -9.03
N LYS A 19 -7.47 7.59 -10.23
CA LYS A 19 -8.08 8.87 -10.59
C LYS A 19 -9.61 8.83 -10.53
N LEU A 20 -10.21 7.79 -11.12
CA LEU A 20 -11.65 7.60 -11.08
C LEU A 20 -12.16 7.41 -9.65
N LEU A 21 -11.42 6.68 -8.82
CA LEU A 21 -11.77 6.49 -7.42
C LEU A 21 -11.73 7.82 -6.65
N MET A 22 -10.65 8.59 -6.83
CA MET A 22 -10.48 9.90 -6.19
C MET A 22 -11.52 10.92 -6.64
N SER A 23 -11.98 10.90 -7.90
CA SER A 23 -13.04 11.83 -8.35
C SER A 23 -14.38 11.61 -7.64
N ASN A 24 -14.59 10.45 -7.03
CA ASN A 24 -15.78 10.12 -6.26
C ASN A 24 -15.61 10.39 -4.75
N LEU A 25 -14.42 10.83 -4.31
CA LEU A 25 -14.11 11.09 -2.91
C LEU A 25 -13.88 12.60 -2.71
N ASN A 26 -14.64 13.23 -1.82
CA ASN A 26 -14.61 14.68 -1.65
C ASN A 26 -13.23 15.24 -1.27
N ASN A 27 -12.38 14.45 -0.59
CA ASN A 27 -11.05 14.84 -0.12
C ASN A 27 -10.07 13.65 -0.19
N ALA A 28 -9.67 13.23 -1.39
CA ALA A 28 -8.67 12.19 -1.57
C ALA A 28 -7.35 12.76 -2.14
N GLN A 29 -6.23 12.38 -1.51
CA GLN A 29 -4.89 12.67 -2.00
C GLN A 29 -4.15 11.36 -2.25
N LEU A 30 -3.51 11.25 -3.41
CA LEU A 30 -2.60 10.15 -3.71
C LEU A 30 -1.16 10.65 -3.57
N THR A 31 -0.44 10.06 -2.62
CA THR A 31 0.97 10.37 -2.37
C THR A 31 1.77 9.08 -2.54
N HIS A 32 2.91 9.16 -3.23
CA HIS A 32 3.83 8.04 -3.30
C HIS A 32 4.62 7.96 -1.99
N VAL A 33 4.48 6.87 -1.25
CA VAL A 33 5.27 6.60 -0.04
C VAL A 33 6.48 5.77 -0.46
N PHE A 34 7.65 6.41 -0.52
CA PHE A 34 8.90 5.74 -0.81
C PHE A 34 9.52 5.23 0.51
N GLN A 35 9.32 3.94 0.79
CA GLN A 35 10.01 3.14 1.80
C GLN A 35 9.64 3.37 3.29
N GLU A 36 9.69 2.27 4.05
CA GLU A 36 9.80 2.08 5.52
C GLU A 36 8.66 2.51 6.47
N CYS A 37 7.65 3.29 6.04
CA CYS A 37 6.56 3.73 6.94
C CYS A 37 5.16 3.21 6.55
N ASN A 38 5.08 2.05 5.89
CA ASN A 38 3.81 1.45 5.50
C ASN A 38 3.83 -0.07 5.74
N MET A 39 4.42 -0.47 6.86
CA MET A 39 4.63 -1.88 7.20
C MET A 39 3.30 -2.60 7.42
N LEU A 40 2.31 -1.90 7.96
CA LEU A 40 0.96 -2.41 8.12
C LEU A 40 0.33 -2.73 6.76
N ALA A 41 0.44 -1.81 5.80
CA ALA A 41 -0.08 -2.03 4.45
C ALA A 41 0.58 -3.26 3.80
N ASP A 42 1.90 -3.40 3.94
CA ASP A 42 2.65 -4.58 3.46
C ASP A 42 2.18 -5.87 4.16
N ALA A 43 1.97 -5.84 5.48
CA ALA A 43 1.55 -7.00 6.27
C ALA A 43 0.14 -7.46 5.90
N LEU A 44 -0.78 -6.51 5.69
CA LEU A 44 -2.14 -6.78 5.21
C LEU A 44 -2.13 -7.30 3.77
N ALA A 45 -1.32 -6.71 2.88
CA ALA A 45 -1.23 -7.14 1.49
C ALA A 45 -0.69 -8.57 1.34
N LYS A 46 0.28 -8.99 2.18
CA LYS A 46 0.83 -10.36 2.16
C LYS A 46 -0.21 -11.44 2.49
N ASN A 47 -1.26 -11.09 3.21
CA ASN A 47 -2.34 -12.02 3.58
C ASN A 47 -3.65 -11.73 2.84
N SER A 48 -3.67 -10.77 1.90
CA SER A 48 -4.87 -10.37 1.15
C SER A 48 -5.42 -11.47 0.22
N ILE A 49 -4.59 -12.47 -0.09
CA ILE A 49 -4.93 -13.58 -0.99
C ILE A 49 -5.99 -14.51 -0.37
N ASN A 50 -6.22 -14.45 0.95
CA ASN A 50 -7.17 -15.30 1.67
C ASN A 50 -8.51 -14.61 2.02
N HIS A 51 -8.77 -13.44 1.45
CA HIS A 51 -9.92 -12.62 1.80
C HIS A 51 -10.91 -12.51 0.63
N ASP A 52 -12.22 -12.51 0.97
CA ASP A 52 -13.29 -12.29 0.00
C ASP A 52 -13.19 -10.91 -0.66
N LEU A 53 -13.69 -10.81 -1.90
CA LEU A 53 -13.77 -9.53 -2.62
C LEU A 53 -14.63 -8.53 -1.83
N GLY A 54 -14.09 -7.34 -1.57
CA GLY A 54 -14.81 -6.27 -0.88
C GLY A 54 -13.92 -5.42 0.02
N ILE A 55 -14.56 -4.69 0.92
CA ILE A 55 -13.89 -3.92 1.98
C ILE A 55 -13.98 -4.73 3.27
N ILE A 56 -12.83 -4.98 3.90
CA ILE A 56 -12.75 -5.64 5.20
C ILE A 56 -12.28 -4.61 6.22
N THR A 57 -13.06 -4.47 7.28
CA THR A 57 -12.77 -3.59 8.41
C THR A 57 -12.44 -4.43 9.64
N PHE A 58 -11.45 -3.99 10.42
CA PHE A 58 -11.09 -4.63 11.67
C PHE A 58 -11.26 -3.63 12.82
N GLU A 59 -11.96 -4.02 13.88
CA GLU A 59 -12.08 -3.21 15.12
C GLU A 59 -10.74 -3.11 15.88
N SER A 60 -9.84 -4.06 15.65
CA SER A 60 -8.48 -4.07 16.19
C SER A 60 -7.52 -4.68 15.16
N PRO A 61 -6.21 -4.35 15.19
CA PRO A 61 -5.25 -4.89 14.24
C PRO A 61 -5.23 -6.43 14.28
N PRO A 62 -5.32 -7.12 13.13
CA PRO A 62 -5.23 -8.57 13.11
C PRO A 62 -3.85 -9.03 13.59
N ILE A 63 -3.77 -10.20 14.23
CA ILE A 63 -2.55 -10.70 14.91
C ILE A 63 -1.31 -10.62 14.03
N HIS A 64 -1.42 -10.99 12.76
CA HIS A 64 -0.30 -11.00 11.81
C HIS A 64 0.20 -9.59 11.44
N ALA A 65 -0.60 -8.55 11.66
CA ALA A 65 -0.29 -7.17 11.34
C ALA A 65 -0.14 -6.27 12.58
N ALA A 66 -0.45 -6.79 13.78
CA ALA A 66 -0.45 -6.02 15.02
C ALA A 66 0.90 -5.35 15.33
N GLN A 67 2.01 -6.08 15.12
CA GLN A 67 3.34 -5.52 15.32
C GLN A 67 3.64 -4.39 14.32
N ALA A 68 3.30 -4.59 13.05
CA ALA A 68 3.51 -3.59 12.01
C ALA A 68 2.66 -2.33 12.24
N TYR A 69 1.44 -2.48 12.75
CA TYR A 69 0.58 -1.38 13.17
C TYR A 69 1.22 -0.53 14.28
N LEU A 70 1.76 -1.17 15.33
CA LEU A 70 2.43 -0.45 16.43
C LEU A 70 3.67 0.31 15.95
N GLU A 71 4.42 -0.28 15.00
CA GLU A 71 5.64 0.31 14.47
C GLU A 71 5.37 1.49 13.53
N ASP A 72 4.34 1.40 12.69
CA ASP A 72 3.91 2.52 11.86
C ASP A 72 3.42 3.69 12.74
N ILE A 73 2.68 3.42 13.83
CA ILE A 73 2.29 4.46 14.82
C ILE A 73 3.50 5.12 15.46
N ALA A 74 4.52 4.32 15.80
CA ALA A 74 5.76 4.82 16.41
C ALA A 74 6.73 5.45 15.38
N ALA A 75 6.33 5.54 14.10
CA ALA A 75 7.16 6.02 13.00
C ALA A 75 8.55 5.33 12.94
N VAL A 76 8.58 4.03 13.26
CA VAL A 76 9.81 3.24 13.28
C VAL A 76 10.20 2.88 11.85
N SER A 77 11.36 3.37 11.42
CA SER A 77 11.97 2.96 10.15
C SER A 77 12.77 1.67 10.33
N ARG A 78 12.48 0.63 9.54
CA ARG A 78 13.25 -0.61 9.52
C ARG A 78 14.09 -0.68 8.26
N VAL A 79 15.41 -0.76 8.41
CA VAL A 79 16.31 -1.15 7.32
C VAL A 79 15.87 -2.53 6.82
N ARG A 80 15.35 -2.60 5.59
CA ARG A 80 15.15 -3.90 4.93
C ARG A 80 16.52 -4.53 4.81
N ARG A 81 16.79 -5.62 5.55
CA ARG A 81 17.92 -6.49 5.23
C ARG A 81 17.69 -6.91 3.79
N SER A 82 18.50 -6.41 2.86
CA SER A 82 18.57 -6.99 1.52
C SER A 82 18.78 -8.47 1.74
N GLY A 83 17.76 -9.26 1.39
CA GLY A 83 17.93 -10.70 1.32
C GLY A 83 19.14 -10.92 0.42
N MET A 84 20.19 -11.52 0.97
CA MET A 84 21.22 -12.12 0.14
C MET A 84 20.48 -13.04 -0.82
N CYS A 85 20.39 -12.65 -2.09
CA CYS A 85 19.98 -13.55 -3.14
C CYS A 85 21.02 -14.66 -3.20
N TYR A 86 20.83 -15.73 -2.44
CA TYR A 86 21.57 -16.97 -2.67
C TYR A 86 21.07 -17.50 -4.01
N HIS A 87 21.84 -17.26 -5.07
CA HIS A 87 21.75 -18.05 -6.29
C HIS A 87 22.45 -19.38 -5.98
N THR A 88 21.69 -20.46 -5.95
CA THR A 88 22.16 -21.82 -6.20
C THR A 88 21.17 -22.46 -7.16
#